data_AF-X0USC1-F1
#
_entry.id   AF-X0USC1-F1
#
_cell.length_a   1.000
_cell.length_b   1.000
_cell.length_c   1.000
_cell.angle_alpha   90.00
_cell.angle_beta   90.00
_cell.angle_gamma   90.00
#
_symmetry.space_group_name_H-M   'P 1'
#
loop_
_entity.id
_entity.type
_entity.pdbx_description
1 polymer ?
#
loop_
_entity_poly.entity_id
_entity_poly.type
_entity_poly.pdbx_seq_one_letter_code
_entity_poly.pdbx_strand_id
1 'polypeptide(L)'
;GYKIKLSPQAIKIFFKNDAIKRLLIAIFLSVFYVILLGNINYFLLTGMYIFIFVFAFEFKTKKNIFSQRKTLLFAFLEAVFIAALISFVFRYLFLVRLP
;
A
#
# COMPACT_ATOMS: atom_id res chain seq x y z
N GLY A 1 -31.56 5.71 18.52
CA GLY A 1 -30.63 4.66 18.04
C GLY A 1 -30.86 4.42 16.57
N TYR A 2 -29.88 4.75 15.72
CA TYR A 2 -29.99 4.51 14.27
C TYR A 2 -29.92 3.00 14.01
N LYS A 3 -31.04 2.39 13.64
CA LYS A 3 -31.08 1.00 13.17
C LYS A 3 -30.38 0.95 11.81
N ILE A 4 -29.13 0.51 11.80
CA ILE A 4 -28.40 0.24 10.56
C ILE A 4 -29.13 -0.92 9.87
N LYS A 5 -30.04 -0.59 8.93
CA LYS A 5 -30.66 -1.57 8.04
C LYS A 5 -29.58 -2.03 7.05
N LEU A 6 -28.75 -2.98 7.49
CA LEU A 6 -27.77 -3.69 6.65
C LEU A 6 -28.54 -4.56 5.64
N SER A 7 -28.98 -3.93 4.55
CA SER A 7 -29.51 -4.63 3.39
C SER A 7 -28.35 -5.29 2.63
N PRO A 8 -28.47 -6.56 2.19
CA PRO A 8 -27.48 -7.21 1.32
C PRO A 8 -27.19 -6.40 0.04
N GLN A 9 -28.17 -5.64 -0.43
CA GLN A 9 -28.04 -4.76 -1.60
C GLN A 9 -27.19 -3.52 -1.29
N ALA A 10 -27.34 -2.96 -0.09
CA ALA A 10 -26.52 -1.83 0.37
C ALA A 10 -25.04 -2.22 0.50
N ILE A 11 -24.75 -3.43 1.00
CA ILE A 11 -23.38 -3.98 1.05
C ILE A 11 -22.78 -4.09 -0.36
N LYS A 12 -23.54 -4.63 -1.32
CA LYS A 12 -23.06 -4.79 -2.71
C LYS A 12 -22.77 -3.46 -3.41
N ILE A 13 -23.56 -2.42 -3.11
CA ILE A 13 -23.34 -1.04 -3.60
C ILE A 13 -22.13 -0.40 -2.92
N PHE A 14 -21.95 -0.66 -1.62
CA PHE A 14 -20.80 -0.19 -0.84
C PHE A 14 -19.48 -0.67 -1.44
N PHE A 15 -19.37 -1.97 -1.77
CA PHE A 15 -18.18 -2.54 -2.41
C PHE A 15 -17.95 -2.09 -3.87
N LYS A 16 -18.96 -1.53 -4.55
CA LYS A 16 -18.83 -0.98 -5.92
C LYS A 16 -18.23 0.43 -5.95
N ASN A 17 -18.10 1.09 -4.80
CA ASN A 17 -17.50 2.42 -4.74
C ASN A 17 -15.96 2.32 -4.86
N ASP A 18 -15.38 3.06 -5.80
CA ASP A 18 -13.92 3.07 -6.03
C ASP A 18 -13.12 3.45 -4.77
N ALA A 19 -13.66 4.33 -3.92
CA ALA A 19 -13.01 4.72 -2.67
C ALA A 19 -12.93 3.54 -1.68
N ILE A 20 -14.02 2.76 -1.57
CA ILE A 20 -14.08 1.60 -0.67
C ILE A 20 -13.18 0.47 -1.18
N LYS A 21 -13.14 0.26 -2.51
CA LYS A 21 -12.21 -0.68 -3.11
C LYS A 21 -10.75 -0.34 -2.80
N ARG A 22 -10.36 0.94 -2.93
CA ARG A 22 -9.02 1.41 -2.57
C ARG A 22 -8.71 1.23 -1.08
N LEU A 23 -9.69 1.53 -0.22
CA LEU A 23 -9.55 1.32 1.23
C LEU A 23 -9.31 -0.16 1.55
N LEU A 24 -10.07 -1.07 0.96
CA LEU A 24 -9.90 -2.51 1.18
C LEU A 24 -8.54 -3.01 0.69
N ILE A 25 -8.06 -2.51 -0.46
CA ILE A 25 -6.72 -2.81 -0.96
C ILE A 25 -5.66 -2.32 0.02
N ALA A 26 -5.78 -1.10 0.55
CA ALA A 26 -4.87 -0.56 1.55
C ALA A 26 -4.86 -1.41 2.83
N ILE A 27 -6.03 -1.79 3.34
CA ILE A 27 -6.15 -2.66 4.52
C ILE A 27 -5.47 -4.00 4.26
N PHE A 28 -5.75 -4.62 3.12
CA PHE A 28 -5.16 -5.90 2.75
C PHE A 28 -3.63 -5.82 2.67
N LEU A 29 -3.10 -4.79 2.00
CA LEU A 29 -1.65 -4.54 1.90
C LEU A 29 -1.01 -4.34 3.28
N SER A 30 -1.64 -3.57 4.15
CA SER A 30 -1.10 -3.30 5.49
C SER A 30 -1.10 -4.54 6.38
N VAL A 31 -2.17 -5.34 6.34
CA VAL A 31 -2.21 -6.62 7.08
C VAL A 31 -1.15 -7.58 6.54
N PHE A 32 -1.02 -7.68 5.22
CA PHE A 32 -0.01 -8.52 4.60
C PHE A 32 1.42 -8.10 4.97
N TYR A 33 1.70 -6.79 4.98
CA TYR A 33 3.00 -6.25 5.43
C TYR A 33 3.35 -6.72 6.85
N VAL A 34 2.41 -6.61 7.79
CA VAL A 34 2.63 -7.01 9.19
C VAL A 34 2.91 -8.51 9.31
N ILE A 35 2.20 -9.35 8.56
CA ILE A 35 2.42 -10.81 8.57
C ILE A 35 3.82 -11.18 8.04
N LEU A 36 4.30 -10.47 7.01
CA LEU A 36 5.62 -10.70 6.43
C LEU A 36 6.75 -10.07 7.23
N LEU A 37 6.43 -9.18 8.17
CA LEU A 37 7.40 -8.48 9.00
C LEU A 37 8.20 -9.48 9.84
N GLY A 38 9.53 -9.39 9.78
CA GLY A 38 10.44 -10.30 10.49
C GLY A 38 10.81 -11.58 9.73
N ASN A 39 10.09 -11.91 8.65
CA ASN A 39 10.41 -13.06 7.79
C ASN A 39 11.25 -12.68 6.56
N ILE A 40 11.19 -11.42 6.16
CA ILE A 40 11.87 -10.87 4.97
C ILE A 40 12.73 -9.68 5.41
N ASN A 41 13.81 -9.44 4.66
CA ASN A 41 14.62 -8.24 4.83
C ASN A 41 13.73 -6.98 4.85
N TYR A 42 13.89 -6.19 5.90
CA TYR A 42 13.01 -5.08 6.22
C TYR A 42 12.98 -4.02 5.11
N PHE A 43 14.14 -3.74 4.50
CA PHE A 43 14.26 -2.75 3.44
C PHE A 43 13.47 -3.19 2.19
N LEU A 44 13.63 -4.46 1.78
CA LEU A 44 12.90 -5.01 0.64
C LEU A 44 11.39 -5.04 0.89
N LEU A 45 10.97 -5.49 2.06
CA LEU A 45 9.55 -5.56 2.42
C LEU A 45 8.90 -4.16 2.43
N THR A 46 9.58 -3.18 3.03
CA THR A 46 9.09 -1.79 3.11
C THR A 46 9.06 -1.14 1.73
N GLY A 47 10.10 -1.34 0.92
CA GLY A 47 10.13 -0.87 -0.46
C GLY A 47 9.01 -1.47 -1.32
N MET A 48 8.80 -2.79 -1.24
CA MET A 48 7.70 -3.45 -1.95
C MET A 48 6.33 -2.95 -1.49
N TYR A 49 6.14 -2.77 -0.18
CA TYR A 49 4.89 -2.24 0.36
C TYR A 49 4.57 -0.85 -0.19
N ILE A 50 5.52 0.09 -0.10
CA ILE A 50 5.35 1.46 -0.59
C ILE A 50 5.10 1.45 -2.10
N PHE A 51 5.89 0.69 -2.85
CA PHE A 51 5.74 0.59 -4.30
C PHE A 51 4.35 0.10 -4.70
N ILE A 52 3.88 -1.02 -4.12
CA ILE A 52 2.57 -1.57 -4.44
C ILE A 52 1.46 -0.62 -3.97
N PHE A 53 1.64 0.06 -2.85
CA PHE A 53 0.68 1.04 -2.34
C PHE A 53 0.54 2.22 -3.31
N VAL A 54 1.64 2.88 -3.67
CA VAL A 54 1.63 3.99 -4.64
C VAL A 54 1.05 3.51 -5.98
N PHE A 55 1.49 2.34 -6.46
CA PHE A 55 0.95 1.74 -7.67
C PHE A 55 -0.57 1.52 -7.59
N ALA A 56 -1.10 0.99 -6.50
CA ALA A 56 -2.54 0.74 -6.34
C ALA A 56 -3.38 2.03 -6.35
N PHE A 57 -2.82 3.15 -5.89
CA PHE A 57 -3.53 4.42 -5.77
C PHE A 57 -3.37 5.36 -6.95
N GLU A 58 -2.15 5.45 -7.48
CA GLU A 58 -1.79 6.40 -8.53
C GLU A 58 -2.06 5.85 -9.93
N PHE A 59 -2.00 4.52 -10.08
CA PHE A 59 -2.19 3.90 -11.38
C PHE A 59 -3.66 3.92 -11.79
N LYS A 60 -3.95 4.65 -12.88
CA LYS A 60 -5.31 4.71 -13.42
C LYS A 60 -5.58 3.44 -14.21
N THR A 61 -6.47 2.59 -13.69
CA THR A 61 -6.86 1.31 -14.30
C THR A 61 -7.43 1.47 -15.72
N LYS A 62 -7.96 2.67 -16.05
CA LYS A 62 -8.52 3.00 -17.37
C LYS A 62 -7.46 3.39 -18.43
N LYS A 63 -6.18 3.48 -18.06
CA LYS A 63 -5.08 3.83 -18.98
C LYS A 63 -4.11 2.67 -19.11
N ASN A 64 -3.57 2.49 -20.31
CA ASN A 64 -2.60 1.43 -20.61
C ASN A 64 -1.35 1.54 -19.73
N ILE A 65 -0.78 0.40 -19.32
CA ILE A 65 0.34 0.39 -18.38
C ILE A 65 1.57 1.09 -18.96
N PHE A 66 1.78 0.91 -20.26
CA PHE A 66 2.90 1.46 -21.00
C PHE A 66 2.84 2.99 -21.16
N SER A 67 1.65 3.61 -21.07
CA SER A 67 1.53 5.07 -21.11
C SER A 67 1.78 5.74 -19.75
N GLN A 68 1.84 4.94 -18.67
CA GLN A 68 2.07 5.38 -17.30
C GLN A 68 3.47 4.99 -16.78
N ARG A 69 4.42 4.68 -17.69
CA ARG A 69 5.80 4.32 -17.33
C ARG A 69 6.50 5.37 -16.46
N LYS A 70 6.24 6.66 -16.70
CA LYS A 70 6.79 7.75 -15.87
C LYS A 70 6.30 7.62 -14.43
N THR A 71 5.00 7.43 -14.25
CA THR A 71 4.39 7.20 -12.92
C THR A 71 4.99 5.96 -12.24
N LEU A 72 5.17 4.86 -12.98
CA LEU A 72 5.80 3.66 -12.43
C LEU A 72 7.24 3.92 -11.97
N LEU A 73 8.00 4.71 -12.74
CA LEU A 73 9.38 5.05 -12.43
C LEU A 73 9.47 5.99 -11.22
N PHE A 74 8.57 6.98 -11.12
CA PHE A 74 8.47 7.82 -9.93
C PHE A 74 8.07 7.01 -8.69
N ALA A 75 7.06 6.14 -8.79
CA ALA A 75 6.66 5.26 -7.71
C ALA A 75 7.81 4.34 -7.24
N PHE A 76 8.61 3.84 -8.18
CA PHE A 76 9.79 3.03 -7.86
C PHE A 76 10.86 3.84 -7.12
N LEU A 77 11.20 5.03 -7.63
CA LEU A 77 12.18 5.91 -6.99
C LEU A 77 11.72 6.34 -5.60
N GLU A 78 10.45 6.70 -5.46
CA GLU A 78 9.84 7.06 -4.19
C GLU A 78 9.90 5.89 -3.20
N ALA A 79 9.54 4.68 -3.63
CA ALA A 79 9.58 3.50 -2.78
C ALA A 79 11.00 3.20 -2.27
N VAL A 80 12.00 3.25 -3.15
CA VAL A 80 13.41 3.05 -2.76
C VAL A 80 13.88 4.13 -1.80
N PHE A 81 13.58 5.40 -2.12
CA PHE A 81 14.01 6.54 -1.32
C PHE A 81 13.39 6.53 0.08
N ILE A 82 12.08 6.32 0.17
CA ILE A 82 11.37 6.28 1.45
C ILE A 82 11.77 5.04 2.25
N ALA A 83 11.92 3.86 1.61
CA ALA A 83 12.39 2.66 2.32
C ALA A 83 13.81 2.84 2.87
N ALA A 84 14.70 3.52 2.13
CA ALA A 84 16.04 3.87 2.59
C ALA A 84 16.00 4.83 3.78
N LEU A 85 15.18 5.88 3.68
CA LEU A 85 15.01 6.87 4.74
C LEU A 85 14.47 6.23 6.02
N ILE A 86 13.42 5.41 5.93
CA ILE A 86 12.85 4.69 7.06
C ILE A 86 13.89 3.75 7.66
N SER A 87 14.55 2.93 6.84
CA SER A 87 15.57 2.00 7.34
C SER A 87 16.73 2.73 8.04
N PHE A 88 17.13 3.90 7.51
CA PHE A 88 18.15 4.75 8.12
C PHE A 88 17.67 5.30 9.48
N VAL A 89 16.47 5.87 9.53
CA VAL A 89 15.85 6.38 10.76
C VAL A 89 15.76 5.29 11.82
N PHE A 90 15.26 4.10 11.48
CA PHE A 90 15.16 2.98 12.42
C PHE A 90 16.53 2.49 12.90
N ARG A 91 17.51 2.40 12.00
CA ARG A 91 18.85 1.92 12.35
C ARG A 91 19.63 2.92 13.19
N TYR A 92 19.57 4.21 12.88
CA TYR A 92 20.46 5.21 13.46
C TYR A 92 19.79 6.08 14.53
N LEU A 93 18.49 6.40 14.39
CA LEU A 93 17.77 7.19 15.40
C LEU A 93 17.13 6.30 16.47
N PHE A 94 16.55 5.17 16.08
CA PHE A 94 15.94 4.23 17.02
C PHE A 94 16.85 3.07 17.43
N LEU A 95 18.06 2.99 16.87
CA LEU A 95 19.07 1.94 17.17
C LEU A 95 18.52 0.51 17.03
N VAL A 96 17.52 0.31 16.16
CA VAL A 96 16.91 -1.00 15.91
C VAL A 96 17.75 -1.78 14.91
N ARG A 97 18.12 -3.01 15.26
CA ARG A 97 18.72 -3.96 14.32
C ARG A 97 17.62 -4.58 13.46
N LEU A 98 17.49 -4.07 12.24
CA LEU A 98 16.54 -4.58 11.25
C LEU A 98 17.12 -5.81 10.53
N PRO A 99 16.36 -6.90 10.37
CA PRO A 99 16.73 -8.05 9.53
C PRO A 99 16.74 -7.72 8.04
#